data_AF-A0A2E5DXZ6-F1
#
_entry.id   AF-A0A2E5DXZ6-F1
#
_cell.length_a   1.000
_cell.length_b   1.000
_cell.length_c   1.000
_cell.angle_alpha   90.00
_cell.angle_beta   90.00
_cell.angle_gamma   90.00
#
_symmetry.space_group_name_H-M   'P 1'
#
loop_
_entity.id
_entity.type
_entity.pdbx_description
1 polymer ?
#
loop_
_entity_poly.entity_id
_entity_poly.type
_entity_poly.pdbx_seq_one_letter_code
_entity_poly.pdbx_strand_id
1 'polypeptide(L)'
;MMSFKQMIMAMLPAGLLALNAQGDTIALMDVSASTGFAETYAIAGTDIGNEQQLFSQQIIDDSFSVNANFVGSPENAFIGGGFQIANATAGQIDFTLEFLLPINELDSSLNDWAGSLTIAITGFDASIESLLNEPIWAAAANGELMGTMLVDPFEMGVDGFGTESIAAAIEGSTPFEGGGYLAIRYAFALSPGDSVVFGGSLGYIPAPGALALLGMASLIGPRRRRS
;
A
#
# COMPACT_ATOMS: atom_id res chain seq x y z
N MET A 1 -42.87 8.85 42.12
CA MET A 1 -42.72 7.38 42.07
C MET A 1 -43.91 6.78 41.35
N MET A 2 -43.71 6.28 40.12
CA MET A 2 -44.18 4.98 39.61
C MET A 2 -43.98 4.92 38.09
N SER A 3 -43.22 3.90 37.68
CA SER A 3 -42.91 3.46 36.32
C SER A 3 -44.08 2.71 35.71
N PHE A 4 -44.30 2.79 34.39
CA PHE A 4 -45.00 1.72 33.66
C PHE A 4 -44.51 1.63 32.21
N LYS A 5 -43.63 0.67 31.96
CA LYS A 5 -43.29 0.10 30.65
C LYS A 5 -44.49 -0.70 30.12
N GLN A 6 -44.94 -0.40 28.91
CA GLN A 6 -45.66 -1.28 27.97
C GLN A 6 -45.23 -0.78 26.57
N MET A 7 -44.44 -1.43 25.72
CA MET A 7 -44.35 -2.81 25.22
C MET A 7 -45.63 -3.34 24.55
N ILE A 8 -45.45 -3.72 23.27
CA ILE A 8 -46.25 -4.55 22.33
C ILE A 8 -46.66 -3.72 21.09
N MET A 9 -45.84 -3.71 20.03
CA MET A 9 -45.73 -4.73 18.96
C MET A 9 -46.81 -4.53 17.88
N ALA A 10 -46.39 -4.00 16.73
CA ALA A 10 -47.15 -4.06 15.49
C ALA A 10 -46.21 -4.28 14.31
N MET A 11 -46.22 -5.53 13.83
CA MET A 11 -46.11 -5.99 12.44
C MET A 11 -45.09 -5.34 11.49
N LEU A 12 -44.07 -6.14 11.16
CA LEU A 12 -43.37 -6.11 9.86
C LEU A 12 -44.36 -6.16 8.68
N PRO A 13 -44.07 -5.43 7.60
CA PRO A 13 -44.16 -5.98 6.26
C PRO A 13 -42.76 -6.34 5.77
N ALA A 14 -42.61 -7.61 5.38
CA ALA A 14 -41.50 -8.11 4.59
C ALA A 14 -41.50 -7.39 3.23
N GLY A 15 -40.65 -6.38 3.10
CA GLY A 15 -40.31 -5.72 1.85
C GLY A 15 -38.92 -6.18 1.41
N LEU A 16 -38.89 -7.26 0.64
CA LEU A 16 -37.75 -7.69 -0.15
C LEU A 16 -37.44 -6.56 -1.17
N LEU A 17 -36.41 -5.77 -0.93
CA LEU A 17 -35.75 -4.98 -1.97
C LEU A 17 -34.32 -5.49 -2.11
N ALA A 18 -34.02 -5.87 -3.34
CA ALA A 18 -32.89 -6.66 -3.75
C ALA A 18 -31.53 -6.02 -3.43
N LEU A 19 -30.59 -6.91 -3.11
CA LEU A 19 -29.14 -6.72 -3.22
C LEU A 19 -28.77 -5.96 -4.50
N ASN A 20 -28.02 -4.87 -4.33
CA ASN A 20 -26.82 -4.54 -5.10
C ASN A 20 -26.08 -3.43 -4.33
N ALA A 21 -25.40 -3.82 -3.26
CA ALA A 21 -24.25 -3.08 -2.77
C ALA A 21 -23.08 -4.04 -2.94
N GLN A 22 -22.28 -3.87 -4.00
CA GLN A 22 -20.87 -4.26 -3.94
C GLN A 22 -20.37 -3.62 -2.64
N GLY A 23 -19.98 -4.43 -1.65
CA GLY A 23 -19.41 -3.87 -0.44
C GLY A 23 -18.15 -3.12 -0.84
N ASP A 24 -18.06 -1.83 -0.50
CA ASP A 24 -16.85 -1.06 -0.71
C ASP A 24 -15.70 -1.82 -0.04
N THR A 25 -14.62 -2.10 -0.78
CA THR A 25 -13.42 -2.70 -0.20
C THR A 25 -12.86 -1.71 0.81
N ILE A 26 -12.54 -2.19 2.00
CA ILE A 26 -11.97 -1.37 3.07
C ILE A 26 -10.49 -1.74 3.21
N ALA A 27 -9.61 -0.82 2.81
CA ALA A 27 -8.19 -0.91 3.11
C ALA A 27 -7.91 -0.38 4.52
N LEU A 28 -6.79 -0.80 5.11
CA LEU A 28 -6.30 -0.26 6.37
C LEU A 28 -5.02 0.53 6.12
N MET A 29 -4.83 1.59 6.90
CA MET A 29 -3.61 2.37 6.89
C MET A 29 -3.17 2.63 8.33
N ASP A 30 -2.02 2.08 8.68
CA ASP A 30 -1.38 2.26 9.97
C ASP A 30 -0.32 3.34 9.85
N VAL A 31 -0.35 4.30 10.77
CA VAL A 31 0.60 5.42 10.81
C VAL A 31 1.12 5.55 12.22
N SER A 32 2.44 5.45 12.38
CA SER A 32 3.14 5.78 13.62
C SER A 32 4.30 6.73 13.38
N ALA A 33 4.57 7.56 14.39
CA ALA A 33 5.65 8.52 14.38
C ALA A 33 6.37 8.59 15.74
N SER A 34 7.66 8.91 15.76
CA SER A 34 8.45 9.05 17.01
C SER A 34 7.98 10.18 17.94
N THR A 35 7.03 11.01 17.49
CA THR A 35 6.33 12.01 18.31
C THR A 35 5.35 11.39 19.31
N GLY A 36 5.07 10.09 19.20
CA GLY A 36 4.08 9.36 20.00
C GLY A 36 2.72 9.22 19.32
N PHE A 37 2.58 9.68 18.08
CA PHE A 37 1.40 9.44 17.26
C PHE A 37 1.36 7.97 16.79
N ALA A 38 0.21 7.31 16.95
CA ALA A 38 -0.03 5.97 16.42
C ALA A 38 -1.54 5.75 16.21
N GLU A 39 -1.98 5.65 14.95
CA GLU A 39 -3.39 5.46 14.60
C GLU A 39 -3.57 4.54 13.39
N THR A 40 -4.68 3.80 13.39
CA THR A 40 -5.13 2.94 12.29
C THR A 40 -6.37 3.55 11.64
N TYR A 41 -6.33 3.74 10.32
CA TYR A 41 -7.42 4.29 9.53
C TYR A 41 -8.03 3.23 8.62
N ALA A 42 -9.36 3.11 8.62
CA ALA A 42 -10.09 2.33 7.63
C ALA A 42 -10.46 3.23 6.45
N ILE A 43 -9.99 2.89 5.25
CA ILE A 43 -10.16 3.67 4.02
C ILE A 43 -11.09 2.91 3.08
N ALA A 44 -12.27 3.46 2.82
CA ALA A 44 -13.19 2.92 1.84
C ALA A 44 -12.67 3.22 0.42
N GLY A 45 -12.56 2.18 -0.41
CA GLY A 45 -12.19 2.31 -1.81
C GLY A 45 -13.31 2.93 -2.64
N THR A 46 -12.97 3.90 -3.47
CA THR A 46 -13.88 4.45 -4.50
C THR A 46 -13.63 3.72 -5.81
N ASP A 47 -14.65 3.09 -6.39
CA ASP A 47 -14.53 2.47 -7.71
C ASP A 47 -14.19 3.51 -8.78
N ILE A 48 -13.11 3.25 -9.53
CA ILE A 48 -12.65 4.09 -10.64
C ILE A 48 -12.74 3.36 -12.00
N GLY A 49 -13.39 2.19 -12.03
CA GLY A 49 -13.55 1.33 -13.19
C GLY A 49 -12.42 0.31 -13.35
N ASN A 50 -12.61 -0.63 -14.29
CA ASN A 50 -11.65 -1.72 -14.57
C ASN A 50 -11.26 -2.55 -13.33
N GLU A 51 -12.20 -2.76 -12.40
CA GLU A 51 -11.96 -3.51 -11.16
C GLU A 51 -10.90 -2.86 -10.24
N GLN A 52 -10.65 -1.56 -10.42
CA GLN A 52 -9.71 -0.79 -9.63
C GLN A 52 -10.46 0.13 -8.67
N GLN A 53 -9.85 0.33 -7.51
CA GLN A 53 -10.36 1.23 -6.47
C GLN A 53 -9.28 2.24 -6.09
N LEU A 54 -9.71 3.48 -5.89
CA LEU A 54 -8.89 4.55 -5.34
C LEU A 54 -9.11 4.62 -3.83
N PHE A 55 -8.00 4.62 -3.09
CA PHE A 55 -7.93 4.78 -1.65
C PHE A 55 -7.15 6.06 -1.36
N SER A 56 -7.81 7.05 -0.75
CA SER A 56 -7.18 8.33 -0.43
C SER A 56 -7.43 8.67 1.03
N GLN A 57 -6.37 9.10 1.74
CA GLN A 57 -6.45 9.52 3.12
C GLN A 57 -5.50 10.69 3.37
N GLN A 58 -5.97 11.68 4.13
CA GLN A 58 -5.15 12.79 4.60
C GLN A 58 -5.14 12.80 6.11
N ILE A 59 -3.95 12.89 6.70
CA ILE A 59 -3.71 13.04 8.12
C ILE A 59 -2.96 14.35 8.33
N ILE A 60 -3.43 15.16 9.27
CA ILE A 60 -2.81 16.42 9.65
C ILE A 60 -2.67 16.39 11.17
N ASP A 61 -1.42 16.40 11.62
CA ASP A 61 -1.02 16.58 13.02
C ASP A 61 -0.28 17.92 13.14
N ASP A 62 -0.10 18.41 14.37
CA ASP A 62 0.71 19.61 14.63
C ASP A 62 2.18 19.41 14.21
N SER A 63 2.67 18.17 14.23
CA SER A 63 4.07 17.82 13.98
C SER A 63 4.33 17.37 12.54
N PHE A 64 3.33 16.87 11.83
CA PHE A 64 3.51 16.33 10.48
C PHE A 64 2.20 16.28 9.69
N SER A 65 2.32 16.06 8.38
CA SER A 65 1.17 15.71 7.54
C SER A 65 1.48 14.50 6.68
N VAL A 66 0.48 13.64 6.46
CA VAL A 66 0.54 12.50 5.54
C VAL A 66 -0.61 12.60 4.55
N ASN A 67 -0.31 12.46 3.27
CA ASN A 67 -1.30 12.32 2.21
C ASN A 67 -1.03 11.01 1.46
N ALA A 68 -1.94 10.06 1.58
CA ALA A 68 -1.89 8.75 0.96
C ALA A 68 -2.82 8.70 -0.25
N ASN A 69 -2.32 8.22 -1.38
CA ASN A 69 -3.13 7.94 -2.56
C ASN A 69 -2.69 6.62 -3.17
N PHE A 70 -3.57 5.62 -3.12
CA PHE A 70 -3.34 4.29 -3.65
C PHE A 70 -4.45 3.90 -4.62
N VAL A 71 -4.07 3.20 -5.66
CA VAL A 71 -4.95 2.48 -6.57
C VAL A 71 -4.64 1.00 -6.40
N GLY A 72 -5.67 0.21 -6.15
CA GLY A 72 -5.50 -1.23 -6.00
C GLY A 72 -6.69 -2.02 -6.53
N SER A 73 -6.50 -3.32 -6.68
CA SER A 73 -7.57 -4.25 -7.00
C SER A 73 -7.46 -5.49 -6.11
N PRO A 74 -8.49 -5.80 -5.30
CA PRO A 74 -8.51 -7.03 -4.50
C PRO A 74 -8.59 -8.29 -5.38
N GLU A 75 -9.10 -8.16 -6.61
CA GLU A 75 -9.27 -9.24 -7.58
C GLU A 75 -7.99 -9.48 -8.41
N ASN A 76 -7.30 -8.41 -8.81
CA ASN A 76 -6.12 -8.48 -9.69
C ASN A 76 -4.78 -8.31 -8.96
N ALA A 77 -4.75 -8.51 -7.64
CA ALA A 77 -3.51 -8.64 -6.85
C ALA A 77 -2.49 -7.52 -7.07
N PHE A 78 -2.95 -6.28 -7.19
CA PHE A 78 -2.04 -5.15 -7.40
C PHE A 78 -2.38 -3.99 -6.49
N ILE A 79 -1.34 -3.23 -6.14
CA ILE A 79 -1.41 -1.96 -5.45
C ILE A 79 -0.36 -1.03 -6.03
N GLY A 80 -0.72 0.21 -6.29
CA GLY A 80 0.21 1.26 -6.71
C GLY A 80 -0.23 2.61 -6.21
N GLY A 81 0.72 3.52 -6.03
CA GLY A 81 0.45 4.82 -5.41
C GLY A 81 1.56 5.19 -4.45
N GLY A 82 1.23 5.89 -3.37
CA GLY A 82 2.21 6.18 -2.35
C GLY A 82 1.79 7.29 -1.41
N PHE A 83 2.79 7.85 -0.75
CA PHE A 83 2.62 8.82 0.32
C PHE A 83 3.36 10.11 -0.01
N GLN A 84 2.77 11.23 0.39
CA GLN A 84 3.47 12.49 0.58
C GLN A 84 3.47 12.79 2.07
N ILE A 85 4.66 12.94 2.64
CA ILE A 85 4.87 13.23 4.06
C ILE A 85 5.61 14.56 4.19
N ALA A 86 5.23 15.35 5.18
CA ALA A 86 5.98 16.54 5.58
C ALA A 86 6.22 16.52 7.10
N ASN A 87 7.47 16.74 7.51
CA ASN A 87 7.85 16.97 8.89
C ASN A 87 7.76 18.48 9.17
N ALA A 88 6.83 18.89 10.01
CA ALA A 88 6.61 20.31 10.36
C ALA A 88 7.38 20.75 11.60
N THR A 89 8.19 19.87 12.20
CA THR A 89 8.94 20.17 13.43
C THR A 89 10.36 20.65 13.14
N ALA A 90 11.03 21.11 14.20
CA ALA A 90 12.45 21.44 14.20
C ALA A 90 13.36 20.24 14.54
N GLY A 91 12.78 19.05 14.73
CA GLY A 91 13.50 17.80 14.99
C GLY A 91 13.26 16.77 13.88
N GLN A 92 14.12 15.75 13.84
CA GLN A 92 13.88 14.58 13.00
C GLN A 92 12.66 13.81 13.54
N ILE A 93 11.86 13.26 12.63
CA ILE A 93 10.76 12.35 12.98
C ILE A 93 11.01 11.02 12.28
N ASP A 94 10.88 9.94 13.05
CA ASP A 94 10.88 8.58 12.53
C ASP A 94 9.42 8.23 12.22
N PHE A 95 9.16 7.78 10.99
CA PHE A 95 7.84 7.38 10.51
C PHE A 95 7.81 5.89 10.24
N THR A 96 6.69 5.26 10.57
CA THR A 96 6.31 3.95 10.03
C THR A 96 4.90 4.04 9.49
N LEU A 97 4.76 3.80 8.19
CA LEU A 97 3.50 3.85 7.47
C LEU A 97 3.27 2.49 6.83
N GLU A 98 2.09 1.92 7.02
CA GLU A 98 1.71 0.67 6.38
C GLU A 98 0.34 0.81 5.74
N PHE A 99 0.22 0.40 4.49
CA PHE A 99 -1.05 0.31 3.79
C PHE A 99 -1.35 -1.15 3.50
N LEU A 100 -2.52 -1.61 3.95
CA LEU A 100 -2.99 -2.97 3.80
C LEU A 100 -4.25 -3.00 2.92
N LEU A 101 -4.11 -3.58 1.73
CA LEU A 101 -5.22 -3.86 0.83
C LEU A 101 -5.70 -5.30 1.05
N PRO A 102 -6.95 -5.54 1.48
CA PRO A 102 -7.46 -6.91 1.51
C PRO A 102 -7.48 -7.48 0.09
N ILE A 103 -7.00 -8.70 -0.07
CA ILE A 103 -6.96 -9.43 -1.35
C ILE A 103 -7.74 -10.73 -1.21
N ASN A 104 -8.33 -11.18 -2.31
CA ASN A 104 -8.78 -12.56 -2.38
C ASN A 104 -7.57 -13.50 -2.32
N GLU A 105 -7.72 -14.67 -1.69
CA GLU A 105 -6.62 -15.62 -1.45
C GLU A 105 -5.77 -15.82 -2.72
N LEU A 106 -4.54 -15.30 -2.68
CA LEU A 106 -3.52 -15.51 -3.70
C LEU A 106 -2.53 -16.53 -3.16
N ASP A 107 -2.27 -17.59 -3.93
CA ASP A 107 -1.15 -18.49 -3.67
C ASP A 107 0.16 -17.73 -3.99
N SER A 108 0.75 -17.11 -2.97
CA SER A 108 1.99 -16.32 -3.08
C SER A 108 3.15 -17.13 -3.66
N SER A 109 3.14 -18.46 -3.49
CA SER A 109 4.22 -19.37 -3.90
C SER A 109 4.26 -19.67 -5.40
N LEU A 110 3.18 -19.35 -6.14
CA LEU A 110 3.06 -19.61 -7.58
C LEU A 110 3.22 -18.35 -8.45
N ASN A 111 3.48 -17.20 -7.83
CA ASN A 111 3.37 -15.90 -8.47
C ASN A 111 4.71 -15.16 -8.52
N ASP A 112 5.07 -14.64 -9.70
CA ASP A 112 6.20 -13.70 -9.84
C ASP A 112 5.70 -12.29 -9.50
N TRP A 113 6.39 -11.61 -8.58
CA TRP A 113 6.05 -10.26 -8.13
C TRP A 113 7.05 -9.25 -8.66
N ALA A 114 6.57 -8.08 -9.04
CA ALA A 114 7.43 -6.94 -9.35
C ALA A 114 7.02 -5.72 -8.56
N GLY A 115 8.04 -5.07 -8.01
CA GLY A 115 7.95 -3.81 -7.30
C GLY A 115 8.70 -2.70 -8.01
N SER A 116 8.23 -1.47 -7.88
CA SER A 116 9.00 -0.27 -8.21
C SER A 116 8.87 0.76 -7.11
N LEU A 117 9.91 1.56 -6.92
CA LEU A 117 9.96 2.65 -5.95
C LEU A 117 10.58 3.89 -6.59
N THR A 118 9.95 5.02 -6.35
CA THR A 118 10.42 6.37 -6.68
C THR A 118 10.34 7.19 -5.41
N ILE A 119 11.38 7.97 -5.16
CA ILE A 119 11.46 8.85 -3.99
C ILE A 119 11.87 10.23 -4.47
N ALA A 120 11.22 11.25 -3.95
CA ALA A 120 11.62 12.64 -4.11
C ALA A 120 11.58 13.32 -2.74
N ILE A 121 12.69 13.98 -2.36
CA ILE A 121 12.78 14.74 -1.11
C ILE A 121 12.88 16.21 -1.49
N THR A 122 12.19 17.07 -0.74
CA THR A 122 12.24 18.52 -0.90
C THR A 122 12.55 19.17 0.44
N GLY A 123 13.56 20.03 0.45
CA GLY A 123 14.11 20.66 1.66
C GLY A 123 15.40 21.43 1.37
N PHE A 124 15.92 22.17 2.35
CA PHE A 124 17.20 22.89 2.20
C PHE A 124 18.40 21.97 2.49
N ASP A 125 18.31 21.20 3.57
CA ASP A 125 19.29 20.18 4.01
C ASP A 125 18.58 18.82 4.14
N ALA A 126 17.77 18.48 3.13
CA ALA A 126 16.86 17.36 3.22
C ALA A 126 17.59 16.01 3.24
N SER A 127 17.25 15.16 4.21
CA SER A 127 17.70 13.77 4.28
C SER A 127 16.55 12.82 4.61
N ILE A 128 16.65 11.61 4.07
CA ILE A 128 15.89 10.44 4.47
C ILE A 128 16.86 9.33 4.86
N GLU A 129 16.58 8.68 5.98
CA GLU A 129 17.38 7.58 6.50
C GLU A 129 16.50 6.36 6.77
N SER A 130 17.02 5.15 6.54
CA SER A 130 16.40 3.91 7.00
C SER A 130 16.43 3.84 8.53
N LEU A 131 15.40 3.26 9.14
CA LEU A 131 15.44 2.96 10.57
C LEU A 131 16.32 1.73 10.83
N LEU A 132 16.83 1.58 12.05
CA LEU A 132 17.72 0.47 12.41
C LEU A 132 17.05 -0.89 12.17
N ASN A 133 17.68 -1.74 11.35
CA ASN A 133 17.16 -3.02 10.86
C ASN A 133 15.82 -2.95 10.10
N GLU A 134 15.40 -1.79 9.60
CA GLU A 134 14.17 -1.67 8.80
C GLU A 134 14.46 -1.03 7.43
N PRO A 135 14.05 -1.67 6.32
CA PRO A 135 14.15 -1.06 5.01
C PRO A 135 13.18 0.11 4.86
N ILE A 136 13.55 1.13 4.08
CA ILE A 136 12.63 2.25 3.80
C ILE A 136 11.37 1.78 3.09
N TRP A 137 11.46 0.74 2.25
CA TRP A 137 10.31 0.15 1.59
C TRP A 137 10.31 -1.36 1.75
N ALA A 138 9.14 -1.91 2.07
CA ALA A 138 8.90 -3.34 2.06
C ALA A 138 7.51 -3.66 1.55
N ALA A 139 7.37 -4.84 0.96
CA ALA A 139 6.12 -5.36 0.45
C ALA A 139 5.88 -6.78 0.96
N ALA A 140 4.63 -7.11 1.27
CA ALA A 140 4.23 -8.46 1.63
C ALA A 140 2.88 -8.83 1.03
N ALA A 141 2.65 -10.12 0.84
CA ALA A 141 1.37 -10.70 0.46
C ALA A 141 1.05 -11.85 1.43
N ASN A 142 -0.13 -11.82 2.04
CA ASN A 142 -0.57 -12.81 3.02
C ASN A 142 0.42 -13.00 4.20
N GLY A 143 1.10 -11.94 4.61
CA GLY A 143 2.11 -11.97 5.67
C GLY A 143 3.47 -12.53 5.25
N GLU A 144 3.63 -12.95 3.99
CA GLU A 144 4.90 -13.36 3.42
C GLU A 144 5.60 -12.17 2.76
N LEU A 145 6.86 -11.93 3.10
CA LEU A 145 7.67 -10.86 2.52
C LEU A 145 7.91 -11.12 1.02
N MET A 146 7.50 -10.19 0.18
CA MET A 146 7.70 -10.24 -1.27
C MET A 146 9.00 -9.56 -1.70
N GLY A 147 9.42 -8.53 -0.97
CA GLY A 147 10.68 -7.84 -1.24
C GLY A 147 10.87 -6.57 -0.40
N THR A 148 12.09 -6.06 -0.42
CA THR A 148 12.52 -4.87 0.31
C THR A 148 13.38 -3.98 -0.57
N MET A 149 13.43 -2.68 -0.28
CA MET A 149 14.35 -1.74 -0.90
C MET A 149 14.85 -0.74 0.14
N LEU A 150 16.09 -0.29 -0.04
CA LEU A 150 16.79 0.69 0.79
C LEU A 150 16.94 0.21 2.25
N VAL A 151 17.64 -0.91 2.40
CA VAL A 151 17.89 -1.57 3.69
C VAL A 151 18.95 -0.84 4.51
N ASP A 152 18.78 -0.85 5.82
CA ASP A 152 19.72 -0.31 6.80
C ASP A 152 21.15 -0.90 6.66
N PRO A 153 22.21 -0.05 6.69
CA PRO A 153 22.17 1.41 6.75
C PRO A 153 21.98 2.05 5.37
N PHE A 154 20.89 2.78 5.17
CA PHE A 154 20.67 3.60 3.99
C PHE A 154 20.37 5.06 4.37
N GLU A 155 20.99 5.98 3.65
CA GLU A 155 20.73 7.41 3.74
C GLU A 155 20.71 8.01 2.33
N MET A 156 19.79 8.93 2.07
CA MET A 156 19.76 9.75 0.88
C MET A 156 19.47 11.19 1.27
N GLY A 157 20.36 12.11 0.88
CA GLY A 157 20.17 13.53 1.10
C GLY A 157 20.46 14.36 -0.14
N VAL A 158 20.39 15.68 0.01
CA VAL A 158 20.72 16.64 -1.07
C VAL A 158 22.17 16.47 -1.56
N ASP A 159 23.07 16.02 -0.69
CA ASP A 159 24.48 15.72 -1.01
C ASP A 159 24.69 14.37 -1.73
N GLY A 160 23.62 13.60 -1.96
CA GLY A 160 23.63 12.31 -2.65
C GLY A 160 23.30 11.12 -1.74
N PHE A 161 23.62 9.92 -2.22
CA PHE A 161 23.46 8.68 -1.44
C PHE A 161 24.58 8.54 -0.41
N GLY A 162 24.23 8.15 0.81
CA GLY A 162 25.13 7.85 1.93
C GLY A 162 25.82 6.49 1.81
N THR A 163 26.15 5.88 2.96
CA THR A 163 27.22 4.86 3.12
C THR A 163 27.02 3.50 2.45
N GLU A 164 25.87 3.21 1.85
CA GLU A 164 25.62 1.96 1.12
C GLU A 164 25.37 2.19 -0.36
N SER A 165 25.92 1.31 -1.19
CA SER A 165 25.62 1.33 -2.62
C SER A 165 24.16 0.88 -2.83
N ILE A 166 23.45 1.50 -3.78
CA ILE A 166 22.04 1.16 -4.11
C ILE A 166 21.87 -0.36 -4.34
N ALA A 167 22.89 -1.05 -4.84
CA ALA A 167 22.86 -2.50 -5.07
C ALA A 167 22.93 -3.35 -3.80
N ALA A 168 23.57 -2.85 -2.73
CA ALA A 168 23.64 -3.52 -1.44
C ALA A 168 22.37 -3.32 -0.60
N ALA A 169 21.60 -2.28 -0.90
CA ALA A 169 20.40 -1.90 -0.17
C ALA A 169 19.13 -2.62 -0.65
N ILE A 170 19.22 -3.77 -1.33
CA ILE A 170 18.05 -4.44 -1.97
C ILE A 170 17.55 -5.68 -1.20
N GLU A 171 18.22 -6.14 -0.15
CA GLU A 171 17.83 -7.39 0.53
C GLU A 171 17.86 -7.26 2.05
N GLY A 172 16.67 -7.22 2.66
CA GLY A 172 16.46 -7.07 4.09
C GLY A 172 15.24 -7.87 4.54
N SER A 173 15.08 -8.04 5.84
CA SER A 173 13.91 -8.71 6.42
C SER A 173 13.13 -7.74 7.30
N THR A 174 11.82 -7.67 7.12
CA THR A 174 10.93 -6.99 8.06
C THR A 174 9.75 -7.92 8.40
N PRO A 175 9.33 -8.00 9.67
CA PRO A 175 8.16 -8.78 10.03
C PRO A 175 6.89 -8.10 9.49
N PHE A 176 6.00 -8.91 8.91
CA PHE A 176 4.63 -8.53 8.58
C PHE A 176 3.67 -9.41 9.38
N GLU A 177 2.72 -8.78 10.06
CA GLU A 177 1.64 -9.49 10.74
C GLU A 177 0.35 -9.31 9.94
N GLY A 178 -0.26 -10.41 9.48
CA GLY A 178 -1.56 -10.37 8.81
C GLY A 178 -1.62 -11.22 7.55
N GLY A 179 -2.43 -12.29 7.59
CA GLY A 179 -2.84 -13.02 6.39
C GLY A 179 -4.02 -12.35 5.69
N GLY A 180 -4.12 -12.48 4.37
CA GLY A 180 -5.26 -11.96 3.58
C GLY A 180 -5.07 -10.53 3.04
N TYR A 181 -3.87 -9.96 3.13
CA TYR A 181 -3.58 -8.59 2.70
C TYR A 181 -2.39 -8.54 1.74
N LEU A 182 -2.45 -7.59 0.82
CA LEU A 182 -1.30 -7.05 0.12
C LEU A 182 -0.87 -5.79 0.90
N ALA A 183 0.35 -5.81 1.43
CA ALA A 183 0.88 -4.77 2.29
C ALA A 183 2.05 -4.05 1.63
N ILE A 184 2.07 -2.72 1.74
CA ILE A 184 3.25 -1.89 1.48
C ILE A 184 3.55 -1.12 2.77
N ARG A 185 4.79 -1.24 3.24
CA ARG A 185 5.31 -0.54 4.41
C ARG A 185 6.43 0.42 4.02
N TYR A 186 6.42 1.59 4.64
CA TYR A 186 7.50 2.55 4.62
C TYR A 186 8.01 2.82 6.04
N ALA A 187 9.32 2.73 6.25
CA ALA A 187 9.95 2.94 7.57
C ALA A 187 11.21 3.80 7.44
N PHE A 188 11.14 5.06 7.86
CA PHE A 188 12.22 6.02 7.62
C PHE A 188 12.25 7.16 8.63
N ALA A 189 13.42 7.77 8.76
CA ALA A 189 13.63 9.04 9.43
C ALA A 189 13.60 10.18 8.40
N LEU A 190 12.93 11.29 8.73
CA LEU A 190 12.85 12.48 7.90
C LEU A 190 13.38 13.70 8.64
N SER A 191 14.29 14.42 8.00
CA SER A 191 14.90 15.64 8.52
C SER A 191 13.88 16.75 8.84
N PRO A 192 14.23 17.70 9.72
CA PRO A 192 13.32 18.76 10.18
C PRO A 192 12.87 19.70 9.05
N GLY A 193 11.57 20.01 8.99
CA GLY A 193 11.03 20.97 8.02
C GLY A 193 10.95 20.47 6.59
N ASP A 194 11.31 19.21 6.35
CA ASP A 194 11.41 18.65 5.00
C ASP A 194 10.22 17.77 4.65
N SER A 195 10.12 17.45 3.37
CA SER A 195 9.06 16.60 2.84
C SER A 195 9.60 15.52 1.91
N VAL A 196 8.95 14.36 1.93
CA VAL A 196 9.26 13.24 1.04
C VAL A 196 7.99 12.79 0.33
N VAL A 197 8.15 12.45 -0.94
CA VAL A 197 7.12 11.81 -1.76
C VAL A 197 7.63 10.44 -2.16
N PHE A 198 6.88 9.42 -1.79
CA PHE A 198 7.04 8.07 -2.27
C PHE A 198 6.02 7.79 -3.37
N GLY A 199 6.49 7.18 -4.44
CA GLY A 199 5.66 6.50 -5.43
C GLY A 199 6.14 5.07 -5.55
N GLY A 200 5.24 4.10 -5.46
CA GLY A 200 5.56 2.72 -5.65
C GLY A 200 4.42 1.95 -6.30
N SER A 201 4.77 0.78 -6.81
CA SER A 201 3.77 -0.19 -7.26
C SER A 201 4.26 -1.59 -6.92
N LEU A 202 3.32 -2.46 -6.64
CA LEU A 202 3.50 -3.87 -6.40
C LEU A 202 2.39 -4.60 -7.15
N GLY A 203 2.77 -5.56 -7.96
CA GLY A 203 1.79 -6.35 -8.68
C GLY A 203 2.36 -7.69 -9.13
N TYR A 204 1.43 -8.59 -9.40
CA TYR A 204 1.72 -9.87 -10.02
C TYR A 204 2.07 -9.72 -11.50
N ILE A 205 3.07 -10.47 -11.95
CA ILE A 205 3.39 -10.67 -13.37
C ILE A 205 2.90 -12.06 -13.78
N PRO A 206 1.97 -12.17 -14.76
CA PRO A 206 1.60 -13.45 -15.35
C PRO A 206 2.82 -14.23 -15.84
N ALA A 207 2.95 -15.48 -15.39
CA ALA A 207 4.10 -16.31 -15.71
C ALA A 207 4.38 -16.31 -17.23
N PRO A 208 5.67 -16.33 -17.66
CA PRO A 208 6.04 -16.22 -19.08
C PRO A 208 5.33 -17.22 -20.01
N GLY A 209 4.93 -18.38 -19.48
CA GLY A 209 4.16 -19.39 -20.21
C GLY A 209 2.77 -18.93 -20.67
N ALA A 210 2.09 -18.06 -19.90
CA ALA A 210 0.79 -17.52 -20.28
C ALA A 210 0.89 -16.56 -21.48
N LEU A 211 1.93 -15.72 -21.51
CA LEU A 211 2.24 -14.85 -22.65
C LEU A 211 2.71 -15.65 -23.88
N ALA A 212 3.52 -16.69 -23.67
CA ALA A 212 3.97 -17.57 -24.76
C ALA A 212 2.79 -18.32 -25.42
N LEU A 213 1.81 -18.77 -24.65
CA LEU A 213 0.60 -19.42 -25.17
C LEU A 213 -0.32 -18.43 -25.90
N LEU A 214 -0.45 -17.19 -25.41
CA LEU A 214 -1.17 -16.12 -26.12
C LEU A 214 -0.49 -15.78 -27.45
N GLY A 215 0.84 -15.72 -27.46
CA GLY A 215 1.66 -15.54 -28.67
C GLY A 215 1.47 -16.70 -29.66
N MET A 216 1.47 -17.95 -29.19
CA MET A 216 1.23 -19.12 -30.04
C MET A 216 -0.21 -19.22 -30.55
N ALA A 217 -1.22 -18.85 -29.75
CA ALA A 217 -2.61 -18.80 -30.19
C ALA A 217 -2.83 -17.76 -31.29
N SER A 218 -2.12 -16.62 -31.25
CA SER A 218 -2.18 -15.59 -32.29
C SER A 218 -1.58 -16.03 -33.63
N LEU A 219 -0.61 -16.95 -33.60
CA LEU A 219 0.02 -17.55 -34.77
C LEU A 219 -0.85 -18.65 -35.43
N ILE A 220 -1.83 -19.18 -34.72
CA ILE A 220 -2.81 -20.18 -35.21
C ILE A 220 -4.12 -19.48 -35.63
N GLY A 221 -4.03 -18.25 -36.15
CA GLY A 221 -5.17 -17.58 -36.78
C GLY A 221 -5.66 -18.33 -38.03
N PRO A 222 -6.96 -18.26 -38.37
CA PRO A 222 -7.55 -19.02 -39.47
C PRO A 222 -6.90 -18.65 -40.79
N ARG A 223 -6.08 -19.56 -41.31
CA ARG A 223 -5.45 -19.47 -42.63
C ARG A 223 -6.59 -19.35 -43.64
N ARG A 224 -6.87 -18.12 -44.11
CA ARG A 224 -7.82 -17.85 -45.19
C ARG A 224 -7.47 -18.77 -46.36
N ARG A 225 -8.22 -19.86 -46.52
CA ARG A 225 -8.23 -20.66 -47.74
C ARG A 225 -8.69 -19.70 -48.85
N ARG A 226 -7.74 -19.19 -49.62
CA ARG A 226 -8.04 -18.60 -50.93
C ARG A 226 -8.50 -19.77 -51.79
N SER A 227 -9.82 -19.86 -51.99
CA SER A 227 -10.44 -20.58 -53.10
C SER A 227 -10.15 -19.85 -54.40
#